data_AF-A0A5M8Q6L4-F1
#
_entry.id   AF-A0A5M8Q6L4-F1
#
_cell.length_a   1.000
_cell.length_b   1.000
_cell.length_c   1.000
_cell.angle_alpha   90.00
_cell.angle_beta   90.00
_cell.angle_gamma   90.00
#
_symmetry.space_group_name_H-M   'P 1'
#
loop_
_entity.id
_entity.type
_entity.pdbx_description
1 polymer ?
#
loop_
_entity_poly.entity_id
_entity_poly.type
_entity_poly.pdbx_seq_one_letter_code
_entity_poly.pdbx_strand_id
1 'polypeptide(L)'
;MIAATAPNVAYNEAQLEELLLELNHCAHDAEQLRAWAARTTVEIERLMAGESLMYVRLAGADEHGGAVVLMLLDGVWERTL
;
A
#
# COMPACT_ATOMS: atom_id res chain seq x y z
N MET A 1 4.04 -4.99 -26.20
CA MET A 1 4.04 -4.40 -24.84
C MET A 1 2.68 -4.63 -24.26
N ILE A 2 2.56 -5.41 -23.18
CA ILE A 2 1.27 -5.68 -22.55
C ILE A 2 1.03 -4.50 -21.61
N ALA A 3 0.08 -3.63 -21.95
CA ALA A 3 -0.35 -2.59 -21.03
C ALA A 3 -1.00 -3.29 -19.85
N ALA A 4 -0.37 -3.22 -18.67
CA ALA A 4 -1.03 -3.57 -17.43
C ALA A 4 -2.20 -2.60 -17.30
N THR A 5 -3.42 -3.09 -17.50
CA THR A 5 -4.63 -2.37 -17.13
C THR A 5 -4.58 -2.19 -15.63
N ALA A 6 -4.04 -1.06 -15.17
CA ALA A 6 -4.20 -0.62 -13.79
C ALA A 6 -5.72 -0.55 -13.54
N PRO A 7 -6.25 -1.15 -12.47
CA PRO A 7 -7.63 -0.92 -12.09
C PRO A 7 -7.89 0.59 -12.03
N ASN A 8 -9.03 1.01 -12.57
CA ASN A 8 -9.44 2.41 -12.71
C ASN A 8 -9.83 3.05 -11.35
N VAL A 9 -9.20 2.60 -10.26
CA VAL A 9 -9.39 3.10 -8.92
C VAL A 9 -8.36 4.20 -8.70
N ALA A 10 -8.85 5.44 -8.65
CA ALA A 10 -8.07 6.59 -8.22
C ALA A 10 -8.29 6.77 -6.71
N TYR A 11 -7.22 6.64 -5.93
CA TYR A 11 -7.24 6.94 -4.50
C TYR A 11 -7.06 8.44 -4.30
N ASN A 12 -7.96 9.03 -3.51
CA ASN A 12 -7.80 10.40 -3.07
C ASN A 12 -6.91 10.51 -1.82
N GLU A 13 -6.45 11.71 -1.51
CA GLU A 13 -5.56 11.97 -0.36
C GLU A 13 -6.13 11.43 0.97
N ALA A 14 -7.42 11.68 1.25
CA ALA A 14 -8.07 11.21 2.48
C ALA A 14 -8.08 9.67 2.60
N GLN A 15 -8.35 8.96 1.51
CA GLN A 15 -8.33 7.49 1.48
C GLN A 15 -6.92 6.95 1.73
N LEU A 16 -5.89 7.62 1.21
CA LEU A 16 -4.50 7.25 1.44
C LEU A 16 -4.09 7.51 2.89
N GLU A 17 -4.52 8.62 3.48
CA GLU A 17 -4.29 8.92 4.90
C GLU A 17 -4.97 7.89 5.82
N GLU A 18 -6.21 7.50 5.54
CA GLU A 18 -6.91 6.44 6.29
C GLU A 18 -6.17 5.11 6.20
N LEU A 19 -5.66 4.76 5.01
CA LEU A 19 -4.91 3.54 4.78
C LEU A 19 -3.57 3.53 5.52
N LEU A 20 -2.87 4.66 5.51
CA LEU A 20 -1.64 4.85 6.27
C LEU A 20 -1.90 4.76 7.78
N LEU A 21 -3.01 5.32 8.26
CA LEU A 21 -3.39 5.26 9.67
C LEU A 21 -3.71 3.81 10.09
N GLU A 22 -4.41 3.05 9.26
CA GLU A 22 -4.68 1.63 9.51
C GLU A 22 -3.38 0.82 9.57
N LEU A 23 -2.50 0.99 8.58
CA LEU A 23 -1.21 0.30 8.52
C LEU A 23 -0.33 0.63 9.74
N ASN A 24 -0.26 1.90 10.11
CA ASN A 24 0.44 2.37 11.32
C ASN A 24 -0.18 1.89 12.62
N HIS A 25 -1.40 1.35 12.60
CA HIS A 25 -2.03 0.78 13.79
C HIS A 25 -1.81 -0.72 13.92
N CYS A 26 -1.63 -1.44 12.80
CA CYS A 26 -1.77 -2.90 12.81
C CYS A 26 -0.80 -3.69 11.92
N ALA A 27 0.21 -3.07 11.32
CA ALA A 27 1.11 -3.72 10.36
C ALA A 27 2.60 -3.34 10.54
N HIS A 28 3.19 -3.60 11.71
CA HIS A 28 4.59 -3.24 12.01
C HIS A 28 5.61 -4.36 11.74
N ASP A 29 5.15 -5.56 11.41
CA ASP A 29 6.00 -6.69 11.05
C ASP A 29 5.41 -7.49 9.87
N ALA A 30 6.19 -8.44 9.36
CA ALA A 30 5.84 -9.20 8.17
C ALA A 30 4.58 -10.08 8.34
N GLU A 31 4.33 -10.59 9.55
CA GLU A 31 3.13 -11.40 9.83
C GLU A 31 1.90 -10.49 9.88
N GLN A 32 2.00 -9.39 10.61
CA GLN A 32 0.94 -8.39 10.71
C GLN A 32 0.57 -7.78 9.36
N LEU A 33 1.56 -7.47 8.51
CA LEU A 33 1.35 -6.96 7.17
C LEU A 33 0.62 -7.97 6.27
N ARG A 34 0.98 -9.26 6.35
CA ARG A 34 0.27 -10.32 5.62
C ARG A 34 -1.15 -10.52 6.13
N ALA A 35 -1.36 -10.42 7.45
CA ALA A 35 -2.67 -10.49 8.06
C ALA A 35 -3.55 -9.29 7.67
N TRP A 36 -2.97 -8.09 7.56
CA TRP A 36 -3.62 -6.91 7.03
C TRP A 36 -4.01 -7.09 5.54
N ALA A 37 -3.09 -7.58 4.71
CA ALA A 37 -3.35 -7.81 3.30
C ALA A 37 -4.44 -8.85 3.03
N ALA A 38 -4.60 -9.84 3.93
CA ALA A 38 -5.65 -10.86 3.82
C ALA A 38 -7.04 -10.35 4.24
N ARG A 39 -7.13 -9.29 5.06
CA ARG A 39 -8.41 -8.73 5.55
C ARG A 39 -8.86 -7.48 4.83
N THR A 40 -7.92 -6.75 4.23
CA THR A 40 -8.23 -5.48 3.56
C THR A 40 -9.05 -5.72 2.29
N THR A 41 -9.87 -4.75 1.95
CA THR A 41 -10.62 -4.71 0.68
C THR A 41 -9.86 -3.97 -0.42
N VAL A 42 -8.68 -3.44 -0.10
CA VAL A 42 -7.81 -2.73 -1.03
C VAL A 42 -7.13 -3.72 -1.97
N GLU A 43 -7.21 -3.46 -3.28
CA GLU A 43 -6.51 -4.27 -4.27
C GLU A 43 -5.01 -3.98 -4.25
N ILE A 44 -4.22 -5.01 -3.96
CA ILE A 44 -2.77 -4.94 -3.85
C ILE A 44 -2.15 -5.51 -5.13
N GLU A 45 -1.38 -4.70 -5.86
CA GLU A 45 -0.59 -5.16 -7.01
C GLU A 45 0.63 -5.95 -6.54
N ARG A 46 1.28 -5.47 -5.48
CA ARG A 46 2.49 -6.09 -4.95
C ARG A 46 2.59 -5.89 -3.45
N LEU A 47 2.94 -6.96 -2.75
CA LEU A 47 3.27 -6.95 -1.33
C LEU A 47 4.67 -7.50 -1.12
N MET A 48 5.50 -6.75 -0.41
CA MET A 48 6.80 -7.20 0.07
C MET A 48 6.80 -7.10 1.59
N ALA A 49 7.03 -8.24 2.25
CA ALA A 49 7.05 -8.37 3.70
C ALA A 49 8.32 -9.12 4.10
N GLY A 50 9.45 -8.41 4.11
CA GLY A 50 10.77 -8.94 4.48
C GLY A 50 11.39 -8.20 5.66
N GLU A 51 12.44 -8.77 6.25
CA GLU A 51 13.08 -8.25 7.47
C GLU A 51 13.70 -6.86 7.31
N SER A 52 14.19 -6.52 6.12
CA SER A 52 14.85 -5.22 5.85
C SER A 52 13.98 -4.24 5.06
N LEU A 53 12.86 -4.70 4.50
CA LEU A 53 12.01 -3.88 3.66
C LEU A 53 10.58 -4.41 3.68
N MET A 54 9.66 -3.53 4.02
CA MET A 54 8.23 -3.76 3.92
C MET A 54 7.60 -2.67 3.07
N TYR A 55 6.91 -3.06 2.00
CA TYR A 55 6.14 -2.14 1.18
C TYR A 55 4.93 -2.82 0.56
N VAL A 56 3.92 -2.00 0.25
CA VAL A 56 2.72 -2.38 -0.47
C VAL A 56 2.55 -1.43 -1.65
N ARG A 57 2.41 -1.98 -2.84
CA ARG A 57 1.98 -1.24 -4.03
C ARG A 57 0.52 -1.56 -4.29
N LEU A 58 -0.31 -0.52 -4.30
CA LEU A 58 -1.72 -0.67 -4.63
C LEU A 58 -1.88 -0.88 -6.13
N ALA A 59 -2.95 -1.57 -6.52
CA ALA A 59 -3.27 -1.76 -7.93
C ALA A 59 -3.83 -0.48 -8.56
N GLY A 60 -4.55 0.34 -7.78
CA GLY A 60 -4.99 1.65 -8.22
C GLY A 60 -3.87 2.70 -8.24
N ALA A 61 -4.19 3.84 -8.83
CA ALA A 61 -3.32 5.02 -8.88
C ALA A 61 -3.81 6.09 -7.90
N ASP A 62 -3.00 7.11 -7.65
CA ASP A 62 -3.49 8.32 -6.98
C ASP A 62 -4.35 9.17 -7.94
N GLU A 63 -4.92 10.24 -7.41
CA GLU A 63 -5.71 11.23 -8.14
C GLU A 63 -4.97 11.92 -9.31
N HIS A 64 -3.63 11.83 -9.37
CA HIS A 64 -2.81 12.32 -10.48
C HIS A 64 -2.38 11.21 -11.46
N GLY A 65 -2.79 9.96 -11.23
CA GLY A 65 -2.40 8.80 -12.04
C GLY A 65 -1.04 8.20 -11.66
N GLY A 66 -0.44 8.63 -10.56
CA GLY A 66 0.79 8.09 -9.99
C GLY A 66 0.57 6.73 -9.32
N ALA A 67 1.58 5.86 -9.35
CA ALA A 67 1.50 4.61 -8.62
C ALA A 67 1.50 4.87 -7.11
N VAL A 68 0.61 4.22 -6.37
CA VAL A 68 0.58 4.33 -4.91
C VAL A 68 1.45 3.23 -4.32
N VAL A 69 2.56 3.65 -3.71
CA VAL A 69 3.44 2.75 -2.96
C VAL A 69 3.51 3.26 -1.52
N LEU A 70 3.20 2.38 -0.57
CA LEU A 70 3.29 2.61 0.86
C LEU A 70 4.48 1.80 1.37
N MET A 71 5.34 2.39 2.17
CA MET A 71 6.57 1.77 2.65
C MET A 71 6.72 2.02 4.15
N LEU A 72 7.18 1.01 4.89
CA LEU A 72 7.53 1.17 6.30
C LEU A 72 8.95 1.72 6.39
N LEU A 73 9.09 2.94 6.92
CA LEU A 73 10.35 3.65 7.13
C LEU A 73 10.46 4.02 8.61
N ASP A 74 11.56 3.64 9.25
CA ASP A 74 11.82 3.90 10.67
C ASP A 74 10.64 3.56 11.62
N GLY A 75 9.88 2.51 11.28
CA GLY A 75 8.73 2.04 12.06
C GLY A 75 7.40 2.75 11.78
N VAL A 76 7.37 3.65 10.80
CA VAL A 76 6.18 4.41 10.37
C VAL A 76 5.89 4.11 8.90
N TRP A 77 4.62 3.86 8.58
CA TRP A 77 4.18 3.75 7.20
C TRP A 77 4.05 5.12 6.57
N GLU A 78 4.67 5.29 5.41
CA GLU A 78 4.65 6.51 4.62
C GLU A 78 4.36 6.20 3.14
N ARG A 79 3.78 7.16 2.43
CA ARG A 79 3.65 7.10 0.99
C ARG A 79 4.99 7.51 0.36
N THR A 80 5.48 6.72 -0.59
CA THR A 80 6.64 7.09 -1.41
C THR A 80 6.19 7.66 -2.76
N LEU A 81 6.99 8.57 -3.32
CA LEU A 81 6.72 9.34 -4.55
C LEU A 81 7.25 8.63 -5.80
#